data_AF-B8ILL3-F1
#
_entry.id   AF-B8ILL3-F1
#
_cell.length_a   1.000
_cell.length_b   1.000
_cell.length_c   1.000
_cell.angle_alpha   90.00
_cell.angle_beta   90.00
_cell.angle_gamma   90.00
#
_symmetry.space_group_name_H-M   'P 1'
#
loop_
_entity.id
_entity.type
_entity.pdbx_description
1 polymer ?
#
loop_
_entity_poly.entity_id
_entity_poly.type
_entity_poly.pdbx_seq_one_letter_code
_entity_poly.pdbx_strand_id
1 'polypeptide(L)' 'MADGARQVELHPALDAVTATYLREAGGDPAAALRQAVADALAALDEAERQRTAQERLISRGYVRGARPRA' A
#
# COMPACT_ATOMS: atom_id res chain seq x y z
N MET A 1 -2.82 9.70 14.69
CA MET A 1 -3.62 9.84 13.46
C MET A 1 -3.23 11.13 12.70
N ALA A 2 -1.94 11.38 12.45
CA ALA A 2 -1.47 12.60 11.76
C ALA A 2 -0.03 12.44 11.21
N ASP A 3 0.21 11.40 10.41
CA ASP A 3 1.53 11.18 9.78
C ASP A 3 1.46 11.03 8.25
N GLY A 4 0.31 10.61 7.70
CA GLY A 4 0.15 10.44 6.24
C GLY A 4 0.14 11.73 5.42
N ALA A 5 -0.22 12.87 6.02
CA ALA A 5 -0.31 14.14 5.30
C ALA A 5 1.05 14.86 5.13
N ARG A 6 2.06 14.57 5.96
CA ARG A 6 3.40 15.20 5.86
C ARG A 6 4.31 14.52 4.83
N GLN A 7 4.01 13.27 4.45
CA GLN A 7 4.83 12.51 3.50
C GLN A 7 4.72 13.03 2.05
N VAL A 8 3.75 13.92 1.79
CA VAL A 8 3.58 14.59 0.49
C VAL A 8 4.61 15.70 0.28
N GLU A 9 5.40 16.08 1.28
CA GLU A 9 6.54 16.99 1.11
C GLU A 9 7.70 16.26 0.39
N LEU A 10 7.53 16.11 -0.93
CA LEU A 10 8.54 15.85 -1.95
C LEU A 10 9.44 14.65 -1.65
N HIS A 11 8.86 13.45 -1.67
CA HIS A 11 9.66 12.24 -1.80
C HIS A 11 10.54 12.38 -3.06
N PRO A 12 11.87 12.23 -2.97
CA PRO A 12 12.80 12.55 -4.07
C PRO A 12 12.55 11.74 -5.36
N ALA A 13 11.80 10.64 -5.26
CA ALA A 13 11.41 9.82 -6.40
C ALA A 13 10.09 10.26 -7.08
N LEU A 14 9.37 11.26 -6.53
CA LEU A 14 8.04 11.64 -7.02
C LEU A 14 8.06 12.03 -8.50
N ASP A 15 9.01 12.89 -8.89
CA ASP A 15 9.14 13.35 -10.28
C ASP A 15 9.54 12.19 -11.21
N ALA A 16 10.43 11.30 -10.75
CA ALA A 16 10.88 10.15 -11.52
C ALA A 16 9.75 9.14 -11.77
N VAL A 17 8.93 8.87 -10.74
CA VAL A 17 7.77 7.98 -10.86
C VAL A 17 6.71 8.61 -11.76
N THR A 18 6.42 9.91 -11.58
CA THR A 18 5.44 10.64 -12.39
C THR A 18 5.84 10.66 -13.88
N ALA A 19 7.12 10.91 -14.16
CA ALA A 19 7.67 10.88 -15.52
C ALA A 19 7.56 9.48 -16.16
N THR A 20 7.66 8.42 -15.36
CA THR A 20 7.50 7.04 -15.84
C THR A 20 6.07 6.78 -16.29
N TYR A 21 5.07 7.12 -15.46
CA TYR A 21 3.66 6.98 -15.83
C TYR A 21 3.28 7.82 -17.05
N LEU A 22 3.80 9.05 -17.17
CA LEU A 22 3.58 9.88 -18.37
C LEU A 22 4.17 9.26 -19.62
N ARG A 23 5.37 8.68 -19.53
CA ARG A 23 6.00 7.98 -20.66
C ARG A 23 5.21 6.74 -21.07
N GLU A 24 4.73 5.95 -20.12
CA GLU A 24 3.93 4.74 -20.39
C GLU A 24 2.58 5.09 -21.01
N ALA A 25 1.97 6.20 -20.58
CA ALA A 25 0.74 6.72 -21.14
C ALA A 25 0.92 7.44 -22.50
N GLY A 26 2.11 7.39 -23.11
CA GLY A 26 2.38 8.06 -24.39
C GLY A 26 2.26 9.59 -24.31
N GLY A 27 2.45 10.17 -23.13
CA GLY A 27 2.30 11.60 -22.87
C GLY A 27 0.89 12.06 -22.53
N ASP A 28 -0.10 11.15 -22.43
CA ASP A 28 -1.45 11.50 -21.96
C ASP A 28 -1.48 11.59 -20.41
N PRO A 29 -1.59 12.79 -19.82
CA PRO A 29 -1.62 12.97 -18.38
C PRO A 29 -2.86 12.36 -17.73
N ALA A 30 -4.00 12.28 -18.43
CA ALA A 30 -5.22 11.71 -17.88
C ALA A 30 -5.11 10.18 -17.80
N ALA A 31 -4.50 9.54 -18.80
CA ALA A 31 -4.22 8.10 -18.76
C ALA A 31 -3.16 7.77 -17.70
N ALA A 32 -2.07 8.55 -17.61
CA ALA A 32 -1.04 8.40 -16.59
C ALA A 32 -1.63 8.48 -15.17
N LEU A 33 -2.50 9.45 -14.92
CA LEU A 33 -3.14 9.61 -13.62
C LEU A 33 -4.07 8.42 -13.29
N ARG A 34 -4.88 7.96 -14.26
CA ARG A 34 -5.73 6.77 -14.06
C ARG A 34 -4.90 5.53 -13.72
N GLN A 35 -3.75 5.35 -14.39
CA GLN A 35 -2.85 4.23 -14.13
C GLN A 35 -2.22 4.31 -12.73
N ALA A 36 -1.67 5.47 -12.36
CA ALA A 36 -1.08 5.68 -11.04
C ALA A 36 -2.10 5.48 -9.90
N VAL A 37 -3.34 5.93 -10.09
CA VAL A 37 -4.43 5.71 -9.11
C VAL A 37 -4.80 4.23 -9.02
N ALA A 38 -4.90 3.52 -10.15
CA ALA A 38 -5.19 2.09 -10.16
C ALA A 38 -4.10 1.28 -9.42
N ASP A 39 -2.83 1.60 -9.65
CA ASP A 39 -1.71 0.96 -8.97
C ASP A 39 -1.70 1.27 -7.47
N ALA A 40 -2.01 2.52 -7.08
CA ALA A 40 -2.13 2.90 -5.68
C ALA A 40 -3.26 2.15 -4.96
N LEU A 41 -4.40 1.95 -5.62
CA LEU A 41 -5.51 1.14 -5.08
C LEU A 41 -5.12 -0.33 -4.96
N ALA A 42 -4.42 -0.90 -5.95
CA ALA A 42 -3.92 -2.27 -5.87
C ALA A 42 -2.91 -2.46 -4.72
N ALA A 43 -2.06 -1.47 -4.48
CA ALA A 43 -1.13 -1.46 -3.35
C ALA A 43 -1.86 -1.38 -1.99
N LEU A 44 -2.96 -0.62 -1.91
CA LEU A 44 -3.80 -0.57 -0.72
C LEU A 44 -4.46 -1.93 -0.45
N ASP A 45 -5.08 -2.54 -1.46
CA ASP A 45 -5.68 -3.88 -1.34
C ASP A 45 -4.66 -4.92 -0.89
N GLU A 46 -3.44 -4.85 -1.41
CA GLU A 46 -2.35 -5.74 -1.02
C GLU A 46 -1.92 -5.52 0.45
N ALA A 47 -1.81 -4.27 0.88
CA ALA A 47 -1.53 -3.93 2.26
C ALA A 47 -2.65 -4.42 3.20
N GLU A 48 -3.92 -4.32 2.80
CA GLU A 48 -5.07 -4.82 3.55
C GLU A 48 -5.07 -6.36 3.64
N ARG A 49 -4.72 -7.06 2.56
CA ARG A 49 -4.54 -8.52 2.57
C ARG A 49 -3.43 -8.95 3.54
N GLN A 50 -2.30 -8.25 3.54
CA GLN A 50 -1.19 -8.53 4.47
C GLN A 50 -1.57 -8.29 5.93
N ARG A 51 -2.35 -7.23 6.21
CA ARG A 51 -2.86 -6.97 7.55
C ARG A 51 -3.81 -8.07 8.04
N THR A 52 -4.74 -8.49 7.18
CA THR A 52 -5.66 -9.60 7.48
C THR A 52 -4.90 -10.92 7.70
N ALA A 53 -3.84 -11.18 6.94
CA ALA A 53 -2.99 -12.35 7.12
C ALA A 53 -2.22 -12.32 8.45
N GLN A 54 -1.69 -11.15 8.84
CA GLN A 54 -1.00 -10.97 10.13
C GLN A 54 -1.95 -11.08 11.33
N GLU A 55 -3.16 -10.52 11.24
CA GLU A 55 -4.18 -10.66 12.29
C GLU A 55 -4.58 -12.13 12.49
N ARG A 56 -4.73 -12.91 11.40
CA ARG A 56 -4.97 -14.37 11.47
C ARG A 56 -3.83 -15.14 12.13
N LEU A 57 -2.58 -14.75 11.89
CA LEU A 57 -1.40 -15.34 12.54
C LEU A 57 -1.37 -15.04 14.04
N ILE A 58 -1.73 -13.82 14.44
CA ILE A 58 -1.84 -13.42 15.85
C ILE A 58 -2.96 -14.20 16.54
N SER A 59 -4.15 -14.34 15.93
CA SER A 59 -5.25 -15.13 16.49
C SER A 59 -4.88 -16.61 16.63
N ARG A 60 -4.19 -17.22 15.65
CA ARG A 60 -3.70 -18.61 15.77
C ARG A 60 -2.61 -18.76 16.84
N GLY A 61 -1.70 -17.79 16.96
CA GLY A 61 -0.68 -17.77 18.01
C GLY A 61 -1.29 -17.67 19.41
N TYR A 62 -2.31 -16.81 19.57
CA TYR A 62 -3.07 -16.67 20.81
C TYR A 62 -3.81 -17.96 21.20
N VAL A 63 -4.48 -18.62 20.24
CA VAL A 63 -5.18 -19.91 20.47
C VAL A 63 -4.21 -21.03 20.85
N ARG A 64 -2.98 -21.06 20.33
CA ARG A 64 -1.95 -22.05 20.75
C ARG A 64 -1.32 -21.74 22.11
N GLY A 65 -1.27 -20.48 22.53
CA GLY A 65 -0.80 -20.07 23.85
C GLY A 65 -1.83 -20.30 24.98
N ALA A 66 -3.11 -20.45 24.63
CA ALA A 66 -4.22 -20.63 25.56
C ALA A 66 -4.51 -22.10 25.91
N ARG A 67 -3.56 -23.04 25.76
CA ARG A 67 -3.67 -24.32 26.47
C ARG A 67 -3.28 -24.08 27.93
N PRO A 68 -4.21 -24.16 28.89
CA PRO A 68 -3.84 -24.13 30.29
C PRO A 68 -2.93 -25.34 30.53
N ARG A 69 -1.75 -25.12 31.10
CA ARG A 69 -1.05 -26.19 31.79
C ARG A 69 -1.95 -26.59 32.96
N ALA A 70 -2.62 -27.75 32.82
CA ALA A 70 -3.23 -28.45 33.94
C ALA A 70 -2.14 -29.03 34.84
#